data_AF-A0A9E4N4B1-F1
#
_entry.id   AF-A0A9E4N4B1-F1
#
_cell.length_a   1.000
_cell.length_b   1.000
_cell.length_c   1.000
_cell.angle_alpha   90.00
_cell.angle_beta   90.00
_cell.angle_gamma   90.00
#
_symmetry.space_group_name_H-M   'P 1'
#
loop_
_entity.id
_entity.type
_entity.pdbx_description
1 polymer ?
#
loop_
_entity_poly.entity_id
_entity_poly.type
_entity_poly.pdbx_seq_one_letter_code
_entity_poly.pdbx_strand_id
1 'polypeptide(L)' 'MFDELLKELKRLEQTKSISIPVEIDEKGYADRQCPAENCEFLFKVHEEDCKNIFKDEAVWCPMCRHEAPADKWYTKE' A
#
# COMPACT_ATOMS: atom_id res chain seq x y z
N MET A 1 36.06 -11.15 -4.97
CA MET A 1 35.35 -12.19 -5.77
C MET A 1 33.83 -12.01 -5.74
N PHE A 2 33.24 -11.46 -4.67
CA PHE A 2 31.80 -11.12 -4.64
C PHE A 2 31.49 -9.67 -5.03
N ASP A 3 32.52 -8.89 -5.34
CA ASP A 3 32.43 -7.45 -5.61
C ASP A 3 31.59 -7.13 -6.85
N GLU A 4 31.68 -7.95 -7.90
CA GLU A 4 30.84 -7.81 -9.10
C GLU A 4 29.37 -8.11 -8.81
N LEU A 5 29.09 -9.12 -7.97
CA LEU A 5 27.73 -9.49 -7.59
C LEU A 5 27.07 -8.40 -6.72
N LEU A 6 27.82 -7.80 -5.80
CA LEU A 6 27.39 -6.65 -5.01
C LEU A 6 27.11 -5.41 -5.86
N LYS A 7 27.86 -5.23 -6.95
CA LYS A 7 27.70 -4.08 -7.86
C LYS A 7 26.43 -4.21 -8.71
N GLU A 8 26.12 -5.41 -9.18
CA GLU A 8 24.86 -5.67 -9.89
C GLU A 8 23.64 -5.60 -8.97
N LEU A 9 23.73 -6.06 -7.72
CA LEU A 9 22.66 -5.87 -6.72
C LEU A 9 22.35 -4.40 -6.45
N LYS A 10 23.39 -3.55 -6.27
CA LYS A 10 23.21 -2.09 -6.12
C LYS A 10 22.61 -1.44 -7.35
N ARG A 11 22.92 -1.95 -8.54
CA ARG A 11 22.36 -1.45 -9.81
C ARG A 11 20.88 -1.79 -9.94
N LEU A 12 20.46 -2.94 -9.43
CA LEU A 12 19.06 -3.34 -9.33
C LEU A 12 18.27 -2.52 -8.30
N GLU A 13 18.87 -2.18 -7.15
CA GLU A 13 18.26 -1.26 -6.17
C GLU A 13 18.05 0.15 -6.75
N GLN A 14 18.87 0.57 -7.72
CA GLN A 14 18.70 1.85 -8.42
C GLN A 14 17.58 1.85 -9.47
N THR A 15 17.07 0.67 -9.86
CA THR A 15 15.90 0.57 -10.74
C THR A 15 14.62 0.87 -9.95
N LYS A 16 14.39 2.18 -9.80
CA LYS A 16 13.12 2.88 -9.66
C LYS A 16 12.09 2.30 -8.67
N SER A 17 11.82 3.08 -7.63
CA SER A 17 10.49 3.20 -7.07
C SER A 17 9.50 3.58 -8.18
N ILE A 18 8.73 2.63 -8.68
CA ILE A 18 7.64 2.88 -9.62
C ILE A 18 6.43 3.25 -8.77
N SER A 19 6.00 4.51 -8.83
CA SER A 19 4.74 4.95 -8.24
C SER A 19 3.61 4.48 -9.16
N ILE A 20 3.00 3.34 -8.81
CA ILE A 20 1.82 2.84 -9.49
C ILE A 20 0.62 3.62 -8.93
N PRO A 21 -0.15 4.34 -9.78
CA PRO A 21 -1.38 4.97 -9.32
C PRO A 21 -2.37 3.88 -8.90
N VAL A 22 -3.02 4.07 -7.74
CA VAL A 22 -4.08 3.18 -7.28
C VAL A 22 -5.25 3.30 -8.25
N GLU A 23 -5.63 2.19 -8.88
CA GLU A 23 -6.80 2.16 -9.76
C GLU A 23 -8.08 2.34 -8.92
N ILE A 24 -8.95 3.21 -9.40
CA ILE A 24 -10.23 3.51 -8.77
C ILE A 24 -11.31 2.89 -9.66
N ASP A 25 -12.27 2.21 -9.05
CA ASP A 25 -13.43 1.66 -9.75
C ASP A 25 -14.25 2.74 -10.46
N GLU A 26 -15.09 2.34 -11.43
CA GLU A 26 -16.01 3.21 -12.18
C GLU A 26 -16.93 4.08 -11.31
N LYS A 27 -17.09 3.72 -10.02
CA LYS A 27 -17.90 4.43 -9.03
C LYS A 27 -17.11 5.34 -8.09
N GLY A 28 -15.81 5.51 -8.30
CA GLY A 28 -14.96 6.36 -7.45
C GLY A 28 -14.45 5.68 -6.18
N TYR A 29 -14.44 4.35 -6.11
CA TYR A 29 -13.99 3.59 -4.94
C TYR A 29 -12.63 2.95 -5.19
N ALA A 30 -11.72 3.06 -4.23
CA ALA A 30 -10.45 2.35 -4.19
C ALA A 30 -10.57 1.12 -3.28
N ASP A 31 -10.08 -0.01 -3.77
CA ASP A 31 -9.93 -1.23 -2.97
C ASP A 31 -8.73 -1.10 -2.02
N ARG A 32 -8.96 -1.43 -0.76
CA ARG A 32 -7.97 -1.40 0.32
C ARG A 32 -7.99 -2.70 1.09
N GLN A 33 -6.82 -3.15 1.52
CA GLN A 33 -6.67 -4.35 2.32
C GLN A 33 -6.03 -4.02 3.66
N CYS A 34 -6.53 -4.62 4.74
CA CYS A 34 -5.89 -4.54 6.04
C CYS A 34 -4.51 -5.22 6.00
N PRO A 35 -3.41 -4.55 6.41
CA PRO A 35 -2.06 -5.14 6.38
C PRO A 35 -1.86 -6.25 7.41
N ALA A 36 -2.70 -6.31 8.44
CA ALA A 36 -2.60 -7.32 9.47
C ALA A 36 -2.97 -8.71 8.91
N GLU A 37 -2.02 -9.65 8.97
CA GLU A 37 -2.16 -11.04 8.51
C GLU A 37 -3.30 -11.82 9.20
N ASN A 38 -3.72 -11.37 10.38
CA ASN A 38 -4.83 -11.98 11.12
C ASN A 38 -6.22 -11.50 10.66
N CYS A 39 -6.27 -10.43 9.86
CA CYS A 39 -7.51 -9.77 9.46
C CYS A 39 -7.66 -9.83 7.94
N GLU A 40 -6.65 -9.35 7.21
CA GLU A 40 -6.58 -9.31 5.74
C GLU A 40 -7.88 -8.84 5.06
N PHE A 41 -8.67 -8.03 5.76
CA PHE A 41 -9.99 -7.61 5.33
C PHE A 41 -9.89 -6.68 4.13
N LEU A 42 -10.62 -7.03 3.07
CA LEU A 42 -10.78 -6.24 1.86
C LEU A 42 -11.99 -5.32 2.00
N PHE A 43 -11.80 -4.02 1.75
CA PHE A 43 -12.86 -3.03 1.82
C PHE A 43 -12.67 -1.92 0.78
N LYS A 44 -13.78 -1.30 0.38
CA LYS A 44 -13.81 -0.22 -0.59
C LYS A 44 -13.96 1.12 0.12
N VAL A 45 -13.15 2.10 -0.27
CA VAL A 45 -13.21 3.47 0.26
C VAL A 45 -13.37 4.44 -0.90
N HIS A 46 -14.28 5.40 -0.77
CA HIS A 46 -14.43 6.44 -1.79
C HIS A 46 -13.14 7.28 -1.88
N GLU A 47 -12.76 7.74 -3.07
CA GLU A 47 -11.51 8.51 -3.26
C GLU A 47 -11.46 9.75 -2.36
N GLU A 48 -12.59 10.45 -2.22
CA GLU A 48 -12.71 11.62 -1.35
C GLU A 48 -12.53 11.27 0.13
N ASP A 49 -13.10 10.15 0.57
CA ASP A 49 -12.93 9.65 1.93
C ASP A 49 -11.49 9.19 2.17
N CYS A 50 -10.83 8.63 1.15
CA CYS A 50 -9.43 8.28 1.24
C CYS A 50 -8.58 9.55 1.47
N LYS A 51 -8.81 10.63 0.72
CA LYS A 51 -8.08 11.90 0.91
C LYS A 51 -8.41 12.62 2.22
N ASN A 52 -9.64 12.53 2.71
CA ASN A 52 -10.09 13.26 3.89
C ASN A 52 -9.89 12.49 5.21
N ILE A 53 -9.97 11.16 5.18
CA ILE A 53 -9.93 10.29 6.36
C ILE A 53 -8.55 9.67 6.54
N PHE A 54 -7.87 9.27 5.45
CA PHE A 54 -6.58 8.60 5.57
C PHE A 54 -5.52 9.65 5.89
N LYS A 55 -4.99 9.57 7.11
CA LYS A 55 -3.83 10.34 7.50
C LYS A 55 -2.59 9.54 7.13
N ASP A 56 -1.58 10.22 6.60
CA ASP A 56 -0.30 9.58 6.26
C ASP A 56 0.30 8.84 7.47
N GLU A 57 0.14 9.40 8.67
CA GLU A 57 0.67 8.87 9.93
C GLU A 57 0.00 7.56 10.35
N ALA A 58 -1.33 7.49 10.27
CA ALA A 58 -2.10 6.39 10.82
C ALA A 58 -3.48 6.29 10.14
N VAL A 59 -3.78 5.09 9.68
CA VAL A 59 -5.09 4.67 9.19
C VAL A 59 -5.51 3.46 10.02
N TRP A 60 -6.81 3.32 10.27
CA TRP A 60 -7.36 2.25 11.10
C TRP A 60 -8.26 1.32 10.31
N CYS A 61 -8.13 0.01 10.57
CA CYS A 61 -8.99 -0.99 9.94
C CYS A 61 -10.40 -0.87 10.52
N PRO A 62 -11.46 -0.78 9.68
CA PRO A 62 -12.84 -0.75 10.18
C PRO A 62 -13.27 -2.06 10.86
N MET A 63 -12.59 -3.18 10.58
CA MET A 63 -12.91 -4.50 11.13
C MET A 63 -12.13 -4.82 12.42
N CYS A 64 -10.80 -4.79 12.39
CA CYS A 64 -9.96 -5.19 13.52
C CYS A 64 -9.31 -4.02 14.29
N ARG A 65 -9.52 -2.77 13.85
CA ARG A 65 -8.87 -1.54 14.37
C ARG A 65 -7.35 -1.55 14.33
N HIS A 66 -6.75 -2.41 13.51
CA HIS A 66 -5.32 -2.37 13.27
C HIS A 66 -4.90 -1.01 12.71
N GLU A 67 -3.86 -0.44 13.28
CA GLU A 67 -3.30 0.84 12.90
C GLU A 67 -2.08 0.61 12.02
N ALA A 68 -2.08 1.20 10.84
CA ALA A 68 -0.95 1.18 9.94
C ALA A 68 -0.88 2.45 9.09
N PRO A 69 0.32 2.87 8.66
CA PRO A 69 0.50 3.97 7.71
C PRO A 69 -0.27 3.76 6.40
N ALA A 70 -0.68 4.85 5.74
CA ALA A 70 -1.53 4.82 4.55
C ALA A 70 -0.92 4.01 3.37
N ASP A 71 0.41 3.93 3.29
CA ASP A 71 1.18 3.15 2.30
C ASP A 71 1.15 1.63 2.52
N LYS A 72 0.48 1.14 3.57
CA LYS A 72 0.38 -0.30 3.84
C LYS A 72 -0.99 -0.91 3.53
N TRP A 73 -1.93 -0.12 3.00
CA TRP A 73 -3.32 -0.54 2.79
C TRP A 73 -3.61 -1.00 1.36
N TYR A 74 -2.58 -1.39 0.61
CA TYR A 74 -2.73 -1.90 -0.75
C TYR A 74 -3.12 -3.38 -0.73
N THR A 75 -3.90 -3.79 -1.73
CA THR A 75 -4.22 -5.20 -1.96
C THR A 75 -2.94 -5.96 -2.31
N LYS A 76 -2.76 -7.13 -1.70
CA LYS A 76 -1.68 -8.06 -2.03
C LYS A 76 -2.16 -8.93 -3.21
N GLU A 77 -1.56 -8.76 -4.39
CA GLU A 77 -1.71 -9.67 -5.54
C GLU A 77 -0.55 -10.66 -5.63
#